data_AF-A0A7S1EUL6-F1
#
_entry.id   AF-A0A7S1EUL6-F1
#
_cell.length_a   1.000
_cell.length_b   1.000
_cell.length_c   1.000
_cell.angle_alpha   90.00
_cell.angle_beta   90.00
_cell.angle_gamma   90.00
#
_symmetry.space_group_name_H-M   'P 1'
#
loop_
_entity.id
_entity.type
_entity.pdbx_description
1 polymer ?
#
loop_
_entity_poly.entity_id
_entity_poly.type
_entity_poly.pdbx_seq_one_letter_code
_entity_poly.pdbx_strand_id
1 'polypeptide(L)'
;PFLLHDWLRCLEESNSASSSNGWIPQHILLYNNSTLLGAVPLYIKTHSMGEFIFDQSWAEISYSAGIRYYPKVLVGVPFTPASGSRLLVNPICTENDTQFPRNVVLKALVKTLQQFVIDMKLSSIHVNFIEIQDEIDALINEGFHIRTSVQYHFQNDVFNGETEGKTEGFEKYLSLFRAKKRTKIKRERKSVYVDQNLTLKVVRGAEIDKNLFDHMYYIYKSTIDKMFYGNQYLTREFFRLLSESSEQFRENLCFILAFKKGEEHEPIAGTFNVIRNGRFYGRYWGSLGGIEYPNLHFETCYCKSIEYVI
;
A
#
# COMPACT_ATOMS: atom_id res chain seq x y z
N PRO A 1 -6.89 3.59 3.50
CA PRO A 1 -6.21 4.92 3.49
C PRO A 1 -5.81 5.34 2.07
N PHE A 2 -5.35 4.38 1.26
CA PHE A 2 -4.75 4.64 -0.05
C PHE A 2 -5.71 5.03 -1.19
N LEU A 3 -7.02 5.06 -0.91
CA LEU A 3 -8.05 5.56 -1.83
C LEU A 3 -8.53 6.96 -1.44
N LEU A 4 -7.96 7.54 -0.39
CA LEU A 4 -8.20 8.94 -0.07
C LEU A 4 -7.57 9.82 -1.15
N HIS A 5 -8.24 10.91 -1.49
CA HIS A 5 -7.82 11.85 -2.51
C HIS A 5 -6.36 12.30 -2.31
N ASP A 6 -5.96 12.68 -1.09
CA ASP A 6 -4.58 13.09 -0.78
C ASP A 6 -3.52 12.07 -1.22
N TRP A 7 -3.79 10.78 -1.04
CA TRP A 7 -2.82 9.74 -1.43
C TRP A 7 -2.66 9.64 -2.95
N LEU A 8 -3.78 9.58 -3.67
CA LEU A 8 -3.78 9.47 -5.14
C LEU A 8 -3.17 10.73 -5.75
N ARG A 9 -3.59 11.91 -5.26
CA ARG A 9 -3.03 13.20 -5.64
C ARG A 9 -1.52 13.25 -5.44
N CYS A 10 -1.01 12.84 -4.26
CA CYS A 10 0.42 12.83 -4.02
C CYS A 10 1.17 11.93 -5.00
N LEU A 11 0.63 10.77 -5.36
CA LEU A 11 1.26 9.86 -6.34
C LEU A 11 1.28 10.47 -7.75
N GLU A 12 0.18 11.08 -8.17
CA GLU A 12 -0.02 11.60 -9.53
C GLU A 12 0.71 12.93 -9.74
N GLU A 13 0.50 13.92 -8.88
CA GLU A 13 1.11 15.25 -8.99
C GLU A 13 2.63 15.22 -8.79
N SER A 14 3.14 14.24 -8.05
CA SER A 14 4.59 14.04 -7.86
C SER A 14 5.29 13.35 -9.03
N ASN A 15 4.54 12.97 -10.07
CA ASN A 15 4.97 12.11 -11.17
C ASN A 15 5.43 10.71 -10.75
N SER A 16 5.15 10.26 -9.52
CA SER A 16 5.40 8.88 -9.11
C SER A 16 4.55 7.92 -9.96
N ALA A 17 3.25 8.19 -10.04
CA ALA A 17 2.31 7.52 -10.95
C ALA A 17 2.03 8.43 -12.16
N SER A 18 2.87 8.31 -13.19
CA SER A 18 2.81 9.13 -14.40
C SER A 18 3.01 8.30 -15.67
N SER A 19 2.71 8.90 -16.81
CA SER A 19 2.89 8.28 -18.13
C SER A 19 4.33 7.80 -18.36
N SER A 20 5.34 8.55 -17.90
CA SER A 20 6.76 8.17 -18.02
C SER A 20 7.11 6.91 -17.23
N ASN A 21 6.36 6.60 -16.17
CA ASN A 21 6.52 5.39 -15.35
C ASN A 21 5.48 4.31 -15.70
N GLY A 22 4.78 4.46 -16.83
CA GLY A 22 3.77 3.52 -17.29
C GLY A 22 2.51 3.47 -16.42
N TRP A 23 2.17 4.55 -15.72
CA TRP A 23 0.98 4.73 -14.89
C TRP A 23 0.21 5.98 -15.34
N ILE A 24 -0.70 5.84 -16.29
CA ILE A 24 -1.44 6.99 -16.84
C ILE A 24 -2.79 7.08 -16.09
N PRO A 25 -3.03 8.06 -15.20
CA PRO A 25 -4.26 8.17 -14.44
C PRO A 25 -5.45 8.52 -15.34
N GLN A 26 -6.57 7.83 -15.16
CA GLN A 26 -7.82 7.94 -15.94
C GLN A 26 -9.04 7.60 -15.05
N HIS A 27 -9.13 8.21 -13.85
CA HIS A 27 -10.20 7.92 -12.90
C HIS A 27 -11.60 8.05 -13.50
N ILE A 28 -12.47 7.08 -13.24
CA ILE A 28 -13.89 7.14 -13.64
C ILE A 28 -14.68 7.68 -12.47
N LEU A 29 -15.57 8.64 -12.75
CA LEU A 29 -16.52 9.18 -11.79
C LEU A 29 -17.93 9.05 -12.36
N LEU A 30 -18.84 8.47 -11.60
CA LEU A 30 -20.25 8.34 -11.97
C LEU A 30 -21.08 9.35 -11.18
N TYR A 31 -21.76 10.23 -11.90
CA TYR A 31 -22.60 11.27 -11.31
C TYR A 31 -24.06 11.07 -11.68
N ASN A 32 -24.95 11.47 -10.76
CA ASN A 32 -26.30 11.87 -11.08
C ASN A 32 -26.43 13.37 -10.82
N ASN A 33 -26.49 14.17 -11.89
CA ASN A 33 -26.35 15.62 -11.82
C ASN A 33 -25.06 16.02 -11.07
N SER A 34 -25.18 16.72 -9.94
CA SER A 34 -24.06 17.14 -9.09
C SER A 34 -23.65 16.09 -8.04
N THR A 35 -24.41 15.01 -7.89
CA THR A 35 -24.18 14.00 -6.85
C THR A 35 -23.27 12.90 -7.37
N LEU A 36 -22.08 12.78 -6.78
CA LEU A 36 -21.16 11.68 -7.07
C LEU A 36 -21.75 10.37 -6.50
N LEU A 37 -22.08 9.42 -7.36
CA LEU A 37 -22.62 8.12 -6.98
C LEU A 37 -21.52 7.06 -6.83
N GLY A 38 -20.44 7.17 -7.60
CA GLY A 38 -19.34 6.23 -7.51
C GLY A 38 -18.07 6.67 -8.22
N ALA A 39 -16.96 6.01 -7.92
CA ALA A 39 -15.64 6.30 -8.47
C ALA A 39 -14.81 5.03 -8.65
N VAL A 40 -13.88 5.05 -9.62
CA VAL A 40 -12.93 3.95 -9.86
C VAL A 40 -11.52 4.53 -10.00
N PRO A 41 -10.56 4.12 -9.15
CA PRO A 41 -9.15 4.51 -9.29
C PRO A 41 -8.53 3.74 -10.47
N LEU A 42 -8.45 4.38 -11.63
CA LEU A 42 -8.14 3.72 -12.90
C LEU A 42 -6.88 4.29 -13.53
N TYR A 43 -6.05 3.38 -14.04
CA TYR A 43 -4.80 3.71 -14.70
C TYR A 43 -4.65 2.90 -15.98
N ILE A 44 -4.22 3.54 -17.07
CA ILE A 44 -3.71 2.84 -18.25
C ILE A 44 -2.25 2.46 -17.99
N LYS A 45 -1.93 1.19 -18.20
CA LYS A 45 -0.62 0.58 -17.94
C LYS A 45 0.06 0.17 -19.23
N THR A 46 1.31 0.60 -19.40
CA THR A 46 2.18 0.20 -20.52
C THR A 46 3.10 -0.98 -20.16
N HIS A 47 3.17 -1.34 -18.87
CA HIS A 47 3.83 -2.52 -18.31
C HIS A 47 3.28 -2.80 -16.89
N SER A 48 3.53 -3.99 -16.34
CA SER A 48 3.07 -4.36 -14.98
C SER A 48 3.99 -3.98 -13.81
N MET A 49 5.09 -3.25 -14.04
CA MET A 49 5.92 -2.76 -12.92
C MET A 49 5.11 -1.87 -11.98
N GLY A 50 5.28 -2.12 -10.67
CA GLY A 50 4.59 -1.44 -9.59
C GLY A 50 3.18 -1.96 -9.27
N GLU A 51 2.65 -2.93 -10.03
CA GLU A 51 1.31 -3.50 -9.77
C GLU A 51 1.31 -4.50 -8.62
N PHE A 52 2.49 -5.02 -8.26
CA PHE A 52 2.67 -6.12 -7.30
C PHE A 52 1.92 -7.40 -7.68
N ILE A 53 1.53 -7.51 -8.95
CA ILE A 53 1.05 -8.72 -9.59
C ILE A 53 1.99 -8.98 -10.77
N PHE A 54 2.68 -10.12 -10.73
CA PHE A 54 3.62 -10.53 -11.76
C PHE A 54 2.85 -11.31 -12.84
N ASP A 55 2.73 -10.71 -14.02
CA ASP A 55 2.01 -11.24 -15.18
C ASP A 55 2.87 -11.23 -16.46
N GLN A 56 4.19 -11.15 -16.31
CA GLN A 56 5.14 -11.18 -17.44
C GLN A 56 4.93 -12.41 -18.32
N SER A 57 4.72 -13.57 -17.71
CA SER A 57 4.44 -14.81 -18.44
C SER A 57 3.14 -14.73 -19.25
N TRP A 58 2.10 -14.05 -18.75
CA TRP A 58 0.86 -13.81 -19.50
C TRP A 58 1.09 -12.89 -20.68
N ALA A 59 1.88 -11.83 -20.50
CA ALA A 59 2.25 -10.93 -21.60
C ALA A 59 3.05 -11.66 -22.68
N GLU A 60 4.06 -12.46 -22.31
CA GLU A 60 4.89 -13.25 -23.23
C GLU A 60 4.06 -14.26 -24.05
N ILE A 61 3.17 -15.00 -23.39
CA ILE A 61 2.27 -15.96 -24.05
C ILE A 61 1.31 -15.23 -25.00
N SER A 62 0.76 -14.09 -24.57
CA SER A 62 -0.15 -13.29 -25.40
C SER A 62 0.53 -12.85 -26.69
N TYR A 63 1.75 -12.32 -26.61
CA TYR A 63 2.51 -11.93 -27.80
C TYR A 63 2.84 -13.11 -28.72
N SER A 64 3.17 -14.26 -28.14
CA SER A 64 3.41 -15.49 -28.91
C SER A 64 2.16 -15.96 -29.67
N ALA A 65 0.96 -15.63 -29.17
CA ALA A 65 -0.32 -15.88 -29.81
C ALA A 65 -0.80 -14.73 -30.73
N GLY A 66 0.00 -13.69 -30.94
CA GLY A 66 -0.38 -12.51 -31.73
C GLY A 66 -1.39 -11.59 -31.04
N ILE A 67 -1.61 -11.77 -29.73
CA ILE A 67 -2.52 -10.97 -28.90
C ILE A 67 -1.73 -9.84 -28.25
N ARG A 68 -2.20 -8.61 -28.43
CA ARG A 68 -1.62 -7.44 -27.78
C ARG A 68 -1.95 -7.46 -26.28
N TYR A 69 -0.94 -7.42 -25.42
CA TYR A 69 -1.14 -7.40 -23.97
C TYR A 69 -1.16 -5.98 -23.36
N TYR A 70 -0.35 -5.05 -23.88
CA TYR A 70 -0.34 -3.64 -23.45
C TYR A 70 -0.69 -2.71 -24.63
N PRO A 71 -1.26 -1.52 -24.39
CA PRO A 71 -1.67 -1.00 -23.08
C PRO A 71 -2.93 -1.70 -22.56
N LYS A 72 -2.96 -1.94 -21.24
CA LYS A 72 -4.10 -2.50 -20.50
C LYS A 72 -4.65 -1.48 -19.49
N VAL A 73 -5.85 -1.71 -18.99
CA VAL A 73 -6.42 -0.97 -17.86
C VAL A 73 -6.13 -1.69 -16.55
N LEU A 74 -5.76 -0.92 -15.54
CA LEU A 74 -5.68 -1.37 -14.16
C LEU A 74 -6.59 -0.52 -13.27
N VAL A 75 -7.50 -1.18 -12.58
CA VAL A 75 -8.19 -0.65 -11.41
C VAL A 75 -7.41 -1.05 -10.17
N GLY A 76 -6.83 -0.08 -9.48
CA GLY A 76 -5.91 -0.33 -8.38
C GLY A 76 -5.29 0.94 -7.81
N VAL A 77 -4.40 0.77 -6.84
CA VAL A 77 -3.63 1.87 -6.25
C VAL A 77 -2.17 1.71 -6.67
N PRO A 78 -1.52 2.76 -7.24
CA PRO A 78 -0.13 2.67 -7.63
C PRO A 78 0.77 2.27 -6.46
N PHE A 79 1.66 1.32 -6.75
CA PHE A 79 2.71 0.86 -5.84
C PHE A 79 2.21 0.33 -4.48
N THR A 80 0.95 -0.11 -4.40
CA THR A 80 0.30 -0.41 -3.12
C THR A 80 -0.51 -1.71 -3.20
N PRO A 81 0.05 -2.86 -2.75
CA PRO A 81 -0.63 -4.16 -2.77
C PRO A 81 -1.61 -4.33 -1.59
N ALA A 82 -2.42 -3.31 -1.31
CA ALA A 82 -3.36 -3.31 -0.20
C ALA A 82 -4.76 -3.71 -0.66
N SER A 83 -5.29 -4.77 -0.06
CA SER A 83 -6.66 -5.23 -0.29
C SER A 83 -7.69 -4.23 0.21
N GLY A 84 -8.79 -4.10 -0.53
CA GLY A 84 -9.92 -3.24 -0.19
C GLY A 84 -10.85 -3.00 -1.37
N SER A 85 -11.67 -1.94 -1.28
CA SER A 85 -12.56 -1.52 -2.36
C SER A 85 -11.81 -1.09 -3.62
N ARG A 86 -12.39 -1.35 -4.78
CA ARG A 86 -11.92 -0.94 -6.11
C ARG A 86 -13.03 -0.29 -6.93
N LEU A 87 -14.29 -0.61 -6.64
CA LEU A 87 -15.46 0.04 -7.19
C LEU A 87 -16.12 0.85 -6.06
N LEU A 88 -15.72 2.11 -5.94
CA LEU A 88 -16.18 2.98 -4.85
C LEU A 88 -17.61 3.41 -5.14
N VAL A 89 -18.53 3.07 -4.24
CA VAL A 89 -19.92 3.55 -4.29
C VAL A 89 -20.14 4.48 -3.12
N ASN A 90 -20.79 5.62 -3.38
CA ASN A 90 -21.13 6.59 -2.37
C ASN A 90 -22.05 5.93 -1.32
N PRO A 91 -21.77 6.07 -0.01
CA PRO A 91 -22.60 5.50 1.05
C PRO A 91 -24.09 5.88 1.01
N ILE A 92 -24.47 6.97 0.32
CA ILE A 92 -25.89 7.31 0.10
C ILE A 92 -26.63 6.24 -0.71
N CYS A 93 -25.93 5.56 -1.62
CA CYS A 93 -26.46 4.49 -2.45
C CYS A 93 -26.47 3.18 -1.66
N THR A 94 -27.49 2.99 -0.84
CA THR A 94 -27.68 1.76 -0.05
C THR A 94 -28.32 0.65 -0.89
N GLU A 95 -28.38 -0.58 -0.36
CA GLU A 95 -29.08 -1.68 -1.03
C GLU A 95 -30.59 -1.41 -1.19
N ASN A 96 -31.18 -0.70 -0.23
CA ASN A 96 -32.61 -0.39 -0.19
C ASN A 96 -32.95 0.96 -0.84
N ASP A 97 -31.97 1.63 -1.45
CA ASP A 97 -32.21 2.88 -2.18
C ASP A 97 -33.11 2.60 -3.39
N THR A 98 -34.21 3.34 -3.50
CA THR A 98 -35.21 3.13 -4.56
C THR A 98 -34.82 3.77 -5.88
N GLN A 99 -33.89 4.72 -5.88
CA GLN A 99 -33.47 5.47 -7.05
C GLN A 99 -32.16 4.92 -7.62
N PHE A 100 -31.13 4.76 -6.78
CA PHE A 100 -29.81 4.30 -7.19
C PHE A 100 -29.26 3.26 -6.20
N PRO A 101 -29.83 2.05 -6.18
CA PRO A 101 -29.35 1.00 -5.29
C PRO A 101 -27.90 0.63 -5.62
N ARG A 102 -27.14 0.26 -4.57
CA ARG A 102 -25.71 -0.02 -4.65
C ARG A 102 -25.32 -0.95 -5.81
N ASN A 103 -26.07 -2.02 -6.03
CA ASN A 103 -25.83 -2.99 -7.10
C ASN A 103 -25.97 -2.38 -8.51
N VAL A 104 -26.90 -1.44 -8.71
CA VAL A 104 -27.07 -0.72 -9.99
C VAL A 104 -25.90 0.21 -10.23
N VAL A 105 -25.42 0.91 -9.19
CA VAL A 105 -24.23 1.76 -9.28
C VAL A 105 -23.00 0.92 -9.61
N LEU A 106 -22.77 -0.21 -8.92
CA LEU A 106 -21.67 -1.13 -9.22
C LEU A 106 -21.70 -1.62 -10.67
N LYS A 107 -22.87 -2.08 -11.13
CA LYS A 107 -23.05 -2.52 -12.53
C LYS A 107 -22.73 -1.40 -13.52
N ALA A 108 -23.18 -0.18 -13.25
CA ALA A 108 -22.89 0.97 -14.10
C ALA A 108 -21.39 1.27 -14.16
N LEU A 109 -20.67 1.20 -13.03
CA LEU A 109 -19.21 1.36 -13.00
C LEU A 109 -18.51 0.28 -13.84
N VAL A 110 -18.89 -0.99 -13.69
CA VAL A 110 -18.30 -2.11 -14.46
C VAL A 110 -18.58 -1.97 -15.96
N LYS A 111 -19.80 -1.62 -16.36
CA LYS A 111 -20.13 -1.35 -17.76
C LYS A 111 -19.34 -0.17 -18.33
N THR A 112 -19.15 0.88 -17.54
CA THR A 112 -18.33 2.03 -17.94
C THR A 112 -16.87 1.61 -18.16
N LEU A 113 -16.31 0.75 -17.30
CA LEU A 113 -14.97 0.20 -17.47
C LEU A 113 -14.82 -0.58 -18.78
N GLN A 114 -15.79 -1.45 -19.09
CA GLN A 114 -15.81 -2.22 -20.33
C GLN A 114 -15.87 -1.31 -21.56
N GLN A 115 -16.77 -0.33 -21.54
CA GLN A 115 -16.91 0.61 -22.64
C GLN A 115 -15.64 1.45 -22.84
N PHE A 116 -15.03 1.93 -21.75
CA PHE A 116 -13.78 2.69 -21.79
C PHE A 116 -12.65 1.91 -22.49
N VAL A 117 -12.49 0.62 -22.18
CA VAL A 117 -11.48 -0.22 -22.84
C VAL A 117 -11.73 -0.40 -24.33
N ILE A 118 -13.00 -0.54 -24.74
CA ILE A 118 -13.38 -0.65 -26.15
C ILE A 118 -13.07 0.66 -26.89
N ASP A 119 -13.51 1.80 -26.35
CA ASP A 119 -13.37 3.12 -26.98
C ASP A 119 -11.89 3.50 -27.13
N MET A 120 -11.09 3.21 -26.11
CA MET A 120 -9.65 3.48 -26.08
C MET A 120 -8.81 2.41 -26.78
N LYS A 121 -9.43 1.34 -27.31
CA LYS A 121 -8.76 0.20 -27.98
C LYS A 121 -7.66 -0.43 -27.13
N LEU A 122 -7.94 -0.60 -25.84
CA LEU A 122 -7.03 -1.20 -24.86
C LEU A 122 -7.22 -2.73 -24.84
N SER A 123 -6.23 -3.47 -24.37
CA SER A 123 -6.21 -4.94 -24.45
C SER A 123 -7.15 -5.63 -23.47
N SER A 124 -7.17 -5.19 -22.21
CA SER A 124 -7.87 -5.87 -21.11
C SER A 124 -8.11 -4.94 -19.93
N ILE A 125 -8.92 -5.41 -18.97
CA ILE A 125 -9.16 -4.76 -17.67
C ILE A 125 -8.66 -5.68 -16.57
N HIS A 126 -7.83 -5.15 -15.68
CA HIS A 126 -7.33 -5.85 -14.49
C HIS A 126 -7.83 -5.12 -13.25
N VAL A 127 -8.34 -5.85 -12.27
CA VAL A 127 -8.78 -5.28 -10.98
C VAL A 127 -7.99 -5.98 -9.87
N ASN A 128 -7.01 -5.29 -9.29
CA ASN A 128 -6.05 -5.91 -8.38
C ASN A 128 -6.37 -5.61 -6.91
N PHE A 129 -6.24 -6.64 -6.05
CA PHE A 129 -6.46 -6.58 -4.60
C PHE A 129 -7.85 -6.06 -4.21
N ILE A 130 -8.87 -6.48 -4.96
CA ILE A 130 -10.27 -6.28 -4.56
C ILE A 130 -10.61 -7.25 -3.42
N GLU A 131 -11.30 -6.75 -2.39
CA GLU A 131 -11.67 -7.54 -1.19
C GLU A 131 -13.19 -7.60 -0.97
N ILE A 132 -13.94 -6.63 -1.49
CA ILE A 132 -15.36 -6.47 -1.15
C ILE A 132 -16.20 -7.41 -2.04
N GLN A 133 -17.00 -8.27 -1.41
CA GLN A 133 -17.70 -9.37 -2.10
C GLN A 133 -18.69 -8.87 -3.17
N ASP A 134 -19.48 -7.85 -2.88
CA ASP A 134 -20.47 -7.35 -3.84
C ASP A 134 -19.83 -6.68 -5.07
N GLU A 135 -18.66 -6.05 -4.90
CA GLU A 135 -17.87 -5.53 -6.01
C GLU A 135 -17.30 -6.67 -6.88
N ILE A 136 -16.86 -7.77 -6.25
CA ILE A 136 -16.39 -8.99 -6.94
C ILE A 136 -17.54 -9.62 -7.73
N ASP A 137 -18.71 -9.77 -7.10
CA ASP A 137 -19.89 -10.36 -7.73
C ASP A 137 -20.35 -9.50 -8.93
N ALA A 138 -20.31 -8.16 -8.80
CA ALA A 138 -20.61 -7.25 -9.90
C ALA A 138 -19.68 -7.44 -11.11
N LEU A 139 -18.37 -7.68 -10.87
CA LEU A 139 -17.41 -7.97 -11.93
C LEU A 139 -17.68 -9.34 -12.58
N ILE A 140 -17.90 -10.39 -11.77
CA ILE A 140 -18.15 -11.76 -12.28
C ILE A 140 -19.42 -11.80 -13.14
N ASN A 141 -20.49 -11.15 -12.68
CA ASN A 141 -21.76 -11.07 -13.41
C ASN A 141 -21.63 -10.37 -14.76
N GLU A 142 -20.57 -9.58 -14.95
CA GLU A 142 -20.23 -8.89 -16.20
C GLU A 142 -19.10 -9.58 -16.99
N GLY A 143 -18.75 -10.82 -16.63
CA GLY A 143 -17.84 -11.67 -17.40
C GLY A 143 -16.36 -11.59 -17.00
N PHE A 144 -16.02 -11.00 -15.86
CA PHE A 144 -14.65 -11.03 -15.35
C PHE A 144 -14.29 -12.39 -14.75
N HIS A 145 -13.02 -12.77 -14.86
CA HIS A 145 -12.48 -14.00 -14.27
C HIS A 145 -11.64 -13.71 -13.02
N ILE A 146 -11.79 -14.54 -11.99
CA ILE A 146 -11.01 -14.44 -10.77
C ILE A 146 -9.62 -15.06 -10.97
N ARG A 147 -8.59 -14.33 -10.55
CA ARG A 147 -7.25 -14.86 -10.29
C ARG A 147 -6.94 -14.71 -8.80
N THR A 148 -6.67 -15.84 -8.14
CA THR A 148 -6.34 -15.85 -6.71
C THR A 148 -4.83 -15.72 -6.50
N SER A 149 -4.44 -14.95 -5.49
CA SER A 149 -3.07 -14.87 -4.97
C SER A 149 -3.07 -14.97 -3.45
N VAL A 150 -1.94 -15.32 -2.84
CA VAL A 150 -1.82 -15.46 -1.38
C VAL A 150 -1.10 -14.25 -0.80
N GLN A 151 -1.66 -13.69 0.28
CA GLN A 151 -1.01 -12.69 1.13
C GLN A 151 -1.00 -13.21 2.57
N TYR A 152 0.06 -12.91 3.32
CA TYR A 152 0.18 -13.26 4.74
C TYR A 152 0.05 -11.99 5.57
N HIS A 153 -0.90 -11.98 6.51
CA HIS A 153 -1.16 -10.85 7.40
C HIS A 153 -0.95 -11.27 8.86
N PHE A 154 -0.34 -10.38 9.64
CA PHE A 154 -0.35 -10.51 11.10
C PHE A 154 -1.69 -10.00 11.64
N GLN A 155 -2.32 -10.79 12.51
CA GLN A 155 -3.55 -10.45 13.22
C GLN A 155 -3.29 -10.62 14.72
N ASN A 156 -3.53 -9.57 15.51
CA ASN A 156 -3.18 -9.57 16.94
C ASN A 156 -4.10 -10.46 17.81
N ASP A 157 -5.24 -10.86 17.27
CA ASP A 157 -6.26 -11.67 17.93
C ASP A 157 -6.30 -13.12 17.45
N VAL A 158 -5.46 -13.50 16.47
CA VAL A 158 -5.46 -14.85 15.88
C VAL A 158 -4.11 -15.52 16.07
N PHE A 159 -4.11 -16.66 16.75
CA PHE A 159 -2.95 -17.51 16.98
C PHE A 159 -3.25 -18.95 16.58
N ASN A 160 -2.35 -19.56 15.81
CA ASN A 160 -2.52 -20.92 15.25
C ASN A 160 -3.85 -21.17 14.51
N GLY A 161 -4.50 -20.11 14.01
CA GLY A 161 -5.79 -20.20 13.32
C GLY A 161 -7.01 -20.05 14.24
N GLU A 162 -6.80 -19.86 15.55
CA GLU A 162 -7.86 -19.67 16.54
C GLU A 162 -7.87 -18.24 17.07
N THR A 163 -9.06 -17.72 17.38
CA THR A 163 -9.20 -16.38 17.99
C THR A 163 -8.98 -16.49 19.49
N GLU A 164 -7.82 -16.03 19.98
CA GLU A 164 -7.37 -16.22 21.38
C GLU A 164 -7.30 -14.89 22.17
N GLY A 165 -8.02 -13.86 21.70
CA GLY A 165 -8.00 -12.51 22.28
C GLY A 165 -6.75 -11.72 21.87
N LYS A 166 -6.82 -10.39 22.02
CA LYS A 166 -5.71 -9.51 21.64
C LYS A 166 -4.53 -9.69 22.59
N THR A 167 -3.33 -9.84 22.02
CA THR A 167 -2.12 -9.78 22.82
C THR A 167 -1.82 -8.33 23.18
N GLU A 168 -1.57 -8.07 24.47
CA GLU A 168 -1.12 -6.77 24.95
C GLU A 168 0.36 -6.85 25.36
N GLY A 169 1.19 -6.03 24.71
CA GLY A 169 2.61 -5.91 25.04
C GLY A 169 3.53 -6.99 24.43
N PHE A 170 4.77 -6.59 24.18
CA PHE A 170 5.71 -7.41 23.40
C PHE A 170 6.15 -8.70 24.10
N GLU A 171 6.26 -8.71 25.43
CA GLU A 171 6.62 -9.93 26.16
C GLU A 171 5.53 -11.01 26.07
N LYS A 172 4.25 -10.62 26.09
CA LYS A 172 3.14 -11.56 25.84
C LYS A 172 3.19 -12.08 24.42
N TYR A 173 3.44 -11.23 23.42
CA TYR A 173 3.64 -11.67 22.03
C TYR A 173 4.81 -12.66 21.90
N LEU A 174 5.93 -12.41 22.58
CA LEU A 174 7.07 -13.33 22.60
C LEU A 174 6.77 -14.68 23.26
N SER A 175 5.83 -14.72 24.21
CA SER A 175 5.43 -15.96 24.89
C SER A 175 4.77 -16.97 23.96
N LEU A 176 4.20 -16.51 22.84
CA LEU A 176 3.50 -17.31 21.83
C LEU A 176 4.46 -18.12 20.96
N PHE A 177 5.75 -17.77 20.98
CA PHE A 177 6.79 -18.50 20.27
C PHE A 177 7.43 -19.60 21.13
N ARG A 178 7.83 -20.69 20.46
CA ARG A 178 8.74 -21.69 21.05
C ARG A 178 10.02 -21.04 21.57
N ALA A 179 10.57 -21.57 22.67
CA ALA A 179 11.70 -21.00 23.39
C ALA A 179 12.88 -20.58 22.50
N LYS A 180 13.29 -21.44 21.54
CA LYS A 180 14.38 -21.14 20.60
C LYS A 180 14.14 -19.86 19.78
N LYS A 181 12.91 -19.66 19.27
CA LYS A 181 12.56 -18.48 18.47
C LYS A 181 12.46 -17.23 19.34
N ARG A 182 11.87 -17.34 20.54
CA ARG A 182 11.84 -16.25 21.54
C ARG A 182 13.25 -15.76 21.89
N THR A 183 14.17 -16.67 22.24
CA THR A 183 15.55 -16.31 22.57
C THR A 183 16.27 -15.66 21.39
N LYS A 184 16.04 -16.14 20.16
CA LYS A 184 16.59 -15.53 18.95
C LYS A 184 16.11 -14.08 18.79
N ILE A 185 14.80 -13.83 18.89
CA ILE A 185 14.24 -12.47 18.76
C ILE A 185 14.84 -11.55 19.84
N LYS A 186 14.87 -11.97 21.11
CA LYS A 186 15.45 -11.16 22.19
C LYS A 186 16.92 -10.78 21.93
N ARG A 187 17.71 -11.71 21.40
CA ARG A 187 19.10 -11.46 21.02
C ARG A 187 19.21 -10.48 19.85
N GLU A 188 18.37 -10.61 18.83
CA GLU A 188 18.33 -9.70 17.68
C GLU A 188 17.95 -8.28 18.11
N ARG A 189 16.93 -8.11 18.98
CA ARG A 189 16.58 -6.80 19.54
C ARG A 189 17.72 -6.20 20.37
N LYS A 190 18.36 -7.01 21.24
CA LYS A 190 19.52 -6.58 22.03
C LYS A 190 20.66 -6.06 21.15
N SER A 191 20.92 -6.73 20.03
CA SER A 191 21.96 -6.32 19.07
C SER A 191 21.72 -4.91 18.52
N VAL A 192 20.46 -4.50 18.35
CA VAL A 192 20.11 -3.15 17.89
C VAL A 192 20.27 -2.12 19.01
N TYR A 193 19.63 -2.35 20.16
CA TYR A 193 19.57 -1.32 21.22
C TYR A 193 20.84 -1.22 22.06
N VAL A 194 21.53 -2.34 22.30
CA VAL A 194 22.68 -2.40 23.20
C VAL A 194 23.98 -2.43 22.40
N ASP A 195 24.15 -3.44 21.54
CA ASP A 195 25.45 -3.66 20.89
C ASP A 195 25.75 -2.57 19.84
N GLN A 196 24.73 -2.12 19.11
CA GLN A 196 24.82 -1.02 18.13
C GLN A 196 24.47 0.36 18.73
N ASN A 197 24.05 0.41 19.99
CA ASN A 197 23.69 1.64 20.72
C ASN A 197 22.70 2.54 19.96
N LEU A 198 21.66 1.93 19.38
CA LEU A 198 20.60 2.64 18.66
C LEU A 198 19.35 2.84 19.53
N THR A 199 18.57 3.85 19.17
CA THR A 199 17.23 4.09 19.73
C THR A 199 16.22 4.14 18.60
N LEU A 200 15.00 3.65 18.83
CA LEU A 200 13.93 3.67 17.85
C LEU A 200 12.75 4.47 18.38
N LYS A 201 12.22 5.37 17.55
CA LYS A 201 11.06 6.19 17.84
C LYS A 201 9.97 5.94 16.80
N VAL A 202 8.73 5.79 17.29
CA VAL A 202 7.55 5.84 16.44
C VAL A 202 7.04 7.27 16.45
N VAL A 203 6.82 7.85 15.26
CA VAL A 203 6.22 9.19 15.10
C VAL A 203 5.02 9.09 14.17
N ARG A 204 3.91 9.68 14.56
CA ARG A 204 2.64 9.58 13.81
C ARG A 204 1.99 10.93 13.62
N GLY A 205 1.31 11.12 12.49
CA GLY A 205 0.44 12.27 12.29
C GLY A 205 1.16 13.60 12.46
N ALA A 206 0.62 14.44 13.34
CA ALA A 206 1.21 15.73 13.69
C ALA A 206 2.64 15.66 14.25
N GLU A 207 3.07 14.54 14.84
CA GLU A 207 4.44 14.36 15.36
C GLU A 207 5.50 14.26 14.26
N ILE A 208 5.09 13.96 13.02
CA ILE A 208 5.99 13.91 11.88
C ILE A 208 6.25 15.34 11.42
N ASP A 209 7.38 15.91 11.84
CA ASP A 209 7.79 17.22 11.37
C ASP A 209 8.03 17.24 9.84
N LYS A 210 7.99 18.43 9.23
CA LYS A 210 8.13 18.58 7.77
C LYS A 210 9.51 18.11 7.25
N ASN A 211 10.58 18.35 7.99
CA ASN A 211 11.93 17.91 7.64
C ASN A 211 12.05 16.38 7.66
N LEU A 212 11.28 15.68 8.50
CA LEU A 212 11.27 14.21 8.51
C LEU A 212 10.77 13.60 7.20
N PHE A 213 9.94 14.29 6.42
CA PHE A 213 9.55 13.81 5.09
C PHE A 213 10.72 13.80 4.11
N ASP A 214 11.56 14.85 4.13
CA ASP A 214 12.77 14.92 3.32
C ASP A 214 13.79 13.86 3.77
N HIS A 215 13.98 13.67 5.08
CA HIS A 215 14.83 12.59 5.60
C HIS A 215 14.31 11.21 5.18
N MET A 216 12.99 11.00 5.26
CA MET A 216 12.37 9.74 4.86
C MET A 216 12.56 9.45 3.37
N TYR A 217 12.56 10.48 2.51
CA TYR A 217 12.90 10.29 1.09
C TYR A 217 14.32 9.74 0.91
N TYR A 218 15.32 10.29 1.60
CA TYR A 218 16.70 9.81 1.49
C TYR A 218 16.86 8.40 2.07
N ILE A 219 16.19 8.11 3.19
CA ILE A 219 16.13 6.77 3.78
C ILE A 219 15.52 5.78 2.79
N TYR A 220 14.38 6.11 2.18
CA TYR A 220 13.72 5.29 1.16
C TYR A 220 14.64 5.04 -0.04
N LYS A 221 15.25 6.11 -0.56
CA LYS A 221 16.10 6.06 -1.75
C LYS A 221 17.33 5.18 -1.54
N SER A 222 17.97 5.25 -0.38
CA SER A 222 19.22 4.53 -0.11
C SER A 222 19.11 3.01 -0.23
N THR A 223 17.93 2.45 0.05
CA THR A 223 17.65 1.02 -0.12
C THR A 223 17.50 0.64 -1.59
N ILE A 224 16.85 1.51 -2.37
CA ILE A 224 16.63 1.27 -3.79
C ILE A 224 17.93 1.35 -4.56
N ASP A 225 18.77 2.36 -4.27
CA ASP A 225 20.07 2.53 -4.90
C ASP A 225 20.99 1.30 -4.70
N LYS A 226 20.79 0.52 -3.62
CA LYS A 226 21.53 -0.72 -3.34
C LYS A 226 20.98 -1.95 -4.07
N MET A 227 19.75 -1.91 -4.55
CA MET A 227 19.11 -3.03 -5.24
C MET A 227 19.24 -2.86 -6.75
N PHE A 228 20.00 -3.75 -7.39
CA PHE A 228 20.19 -3.74 -8.85
C PHE A 228 18.87 -3.83 -9.66
N TYR A 229 17.83 -4.40 -9.06
CA TYR A 229 16.46 -4.49 -9.62
C TYR A 229 15.44 -3.63 -8.86
N GLY A 230 15.91 -2.75 -7.98
CA GLY A 230 15.06 -1.86 -7.20
C GLY A 230 14.45 -0.77 -8.08
N ASN A 231 13.13 -0.67 -8.11
CA ASN A 231 12.46 0.41 -8.81
C ASN A 231 12.17 1.57 -7.85
N GLN A 232 12.67 2.76 -8.16
CA GLN A 232 12.34 3.98 -7.44
C GLN A 232 10.94 4.47 -7.84
N TYR A 233 9.92 3.90 -7.20
CA TYR A 233 8.53 4.24 -7.47
C TYR A 233 8.10 5.61 -6.92
N LEU A 234 8.62 6.05 -5.78
CA LEU A 234 8.24 7.32 -5.14
C LEU A 234 9.30 8.39 -5.40
N THR A 235 8.87 9.56 -5.84
CA THR A 235 9.76 10.71 -6.06
C THR A 235 9.98 11.49 -4.77
N ARG A 236 10.97 12.39 -4.74
CA ARG A 236 11.11 13.34 -3.61
C ARG A 236 9.86 14.21 -3.46
N GLU A 237 9.31 14.61 -4.61
CA GLU A 237 8.10 15.43 -4.67
C GLU A 237 6.90 14.73 -4.02
N PHE A 238 6.82 13.40 -4.08
CA PHE A 238 5.79 12.65 -3.35
C PHE A 238 5.85 12.93 -1.85
N PHE A 239 7.05 12.87 -1.24
CA PHE A 239 7.22 13.13 0.18
C PHE A 239 6.95 14.60 0.55
N ARG A 240 7.31 15.54 -0.34
CA ARG A 240 6.97 16.96 -0.18
C ARG A 240 5.45 17.17 -0.16
N LEU A 241 4.73 16.67 -1.16
CA LEU A 241 3.27 16.75 -1.23
C LEU A 241 2.58 16.02 -0.07
N LEU A 242 3.17 14.92 0.40
CA LEU A 242 2.67 14.18 1.56
C LEU A 242 2.74 15.02 2.84
N SER A 243 3.80 15.83 2.99
CA SER A 243 3.94 16.77 4.12
C SER A 243 2.91 17.91 4.10
N GLU A 244 2.34 18.20 2.93
CA GLU A 244 1.33 19.24 2.67
C GLU A 244 -0.09 18.69 2.54
N SER A 245 -0.25 17.37 2.67
CA SER A 245 -1.57 16.72 2.68
C SER A 245 -2.41 17.20 3.86
N SER A 246 -3.74 17.02 3.76
CA SER A 246 -4.66 17.38 4.84
C SER A 246 -4.25 16.76 6.18
N GLU A 247 -4.55 17.46 7.28
CA GLU A 247 -4.28 16.95 8.64
C GLU A 247 -4.92 15.57 8.85
N GLN A 248 -6.17 15.40 8.39
CA GLN A 248 -6.88 14.13 8.45
C GLN A 248 -6.14 13.01 7.70
N PHE A 249 -5.51 13.31 6.57
CA PHE A 249 -4.71 12.33 5.86
C PHE A 249 -3.41 12.03 6.61
N ARG A 250 -2.71 13.06 7.10
CA ARG A 250 -1.45 12.92 7.84
C ARG A 250 -1.58 12.05 9.08
N GLU A 251 -2.72 12.06 9.78
CA GLU A 251 -2.99 11.17 10.92
C GLU A 251 -2.91 9.66 10.60
N ASN A 252 -2.95 9.31 9.32
CA ASN A 252 -2.75 7.94 8.86
C ASN A 252 -1.26 7.60 8.65
N LEU A 253 -0.34 8.56 8.69
CA LEU A 253 1.08 8.32 8.42
C LEU A 253 1.82 7.96 9.70
N CYS A 254 2.68 6.95 9.64
CA CYS A 254 3.49 6.50 10.78
C CYS A 254 4.90 6.17 10.32
N PHE A 255 5.90 6.84 10.88
CA PHE A 255 7.30 6.50 10.66
C PHE A 255 7.87 5.80 11.90
N ILE A 256 8.66 4.76 11.68
CA ILE A 256 9.50 4.18 12.73
C ILE A 256 10.94 4.50 12.36
N LEU A 257 11.57 5.36 13.15
CA LEU A 257 12.88 5.94 12.88
C LEU A 257 13.91 5.39 13.86
N ALA A 258 15.11 5.11 13.36
CA ALA A 258 16.25 4.71 14.18
C ALA A 258 17.28 5.83 14.25
N PHE A 259 17.83 6.05 15.44
CA PHE A 259 18.80 7.09 15.75
C PHE A 259 19.98 6.50 16.49
N LYS A 260 21.17 7.09 16.34
CA LYS A 260 22.26 6.82 17.28
C LYS A 260 21.89 7.41 18.64
N LYS A 261 22.20 6.70 19.72
CA LYS A 261 21.89 7.20 21.07
C LYS A 261 22.61 8.54 21.32
N GLY A 262 21.84 9.57 21.66
CA GLY A 262 22.33 10.93 21.85
C GLY A 262 22.18 11.86 20.63
N GLU A 263 21.80 11.33 19.47
CA GLU A 263 21.60 12.09 18.21
C GLU A 263 20.16 11.91 17.70
N GLU A 264 19.16 12.45 18.41
CA GLU A 264 17.73 12.21 18.13
C GLU A 264 17.13 13.08 17.01
N HIS A 265 17.93 13.94 16.38
CA HIS A 265 17.47 14.84 15.31
C HIS A 265 17.74 14.31 13.90
N GLU A 266 18.65 13.34 13.74
CA GLU A 266 19.07 12.81 12.43
C GLU A 266 18.80 11.30 12.35
N PRO A 267 17.66 10.87 11.78
CA PRO A 267 17.37 9.45 11.66
C PRO A 267 18.33 8.80 10.67
N ILE A 268 19.00 7.73 11.09
CA ILE A 268 19.94 6.96 10.26
C ILE A 268 19.23 5.87 9.45
N ALA A 269 18.01 5.51 9.83
CA ALA A 269 17.21 4.49 9.16
C ALA A 269 15.74 4.65 9.54
N GLY A 270 14.84 4.05 8.77
CA GLY A 270 13.44 4.07 9.14
C GLY A 270 12.49 3.38 8.17
N THR A 271 11.27 3.19 8.63
CA THR A 271 10.16 2.70 7.82
C THR A 271 9.12 3.79 7.57
N PHE A 272 8.58 3.81 6.35
CA PHE A 272 7.41 4.56 5.98
C PHE A 272 6.18 3.63 6.02
N ASN A 273 5.23 3.92 6.90
CA ASN A 273 4.03 3.10 7.11
C ASN A 273 2.77 3.96 7.07
N VAL A 274 1.65 3.29 6.86
CA VAL A 274 0.32 3.92 6.88
C VAL A 274 -0.61 3.11 7.79
N ILE A 275 -1.46 3.77 8.56
CA ILE A 275 -2.36 3.17 9.55
C ILE A 275 -3.75 3.74 9.34
N ARG A 276 -4.77 2.88 9.23
CA ARG A 276 -6.17 3.31 9.23
C ARG A 276 -7.10 2.15 9.55
N ASN A 277 -8.20 2.43 10.25
CA ASN A 277 -9.26 1.47 10.56
C ASN A 277 -8.73 0.15 11.18
N GLY A 278 -7.83 0.25 12.15
CA GLY A 278 -7.23 -0.91 12.83
C GLY A 278 -6.24 -1.71 11.99
N ARG A 279 -5.87 -1.27 10.79
CA ARG A 279 -4.87 -1.91 9.92
C ARG A 279 -3.59 -1.09 9.87
N PHE A 280 -2.45 -1.75 10.04
CA PHE A 280 -1.10 -1.19 9.87
C PHE A 280 -0.48 -1.73 8.58
N TYR A 281 -0.05 -0.84 7.70
CA TYR A 281 0.53 -1.15 6.41
C TYR A 281 2.00 -0.74 6.39
N GLY A 282 2.90 -1.72 6.57
CA GLY A 282 4.32 -1.52 6.33
C GLY A 282 4.59 -1.38 4.84
N ARG A 283 5.30 -0.32 4.41
CA ARG A 283 5.56 -0.07 2.98
C ARG A 283 7.03 -0.14 2.61
N TYR A 284 7.81 0.84 3.05
CA TYR A 284 9.19 0.97 2.64
C TYR A 284 10.12 1.09 3.83
N TRP A 285 11.33 0.58 3.63
CA TRP A 285 12.42 0.62 4.59
C TRP A 285 13.65 1.27 3.95
N GLY A 286 14.45 1.95 4.75
CA GLY A 286 15.86 2.01 4.43
C GLY A 286 16.79 2.47 5.53
N SER A 287 18.07 2.57 5.15
CA SER A 287 19.15 2.99 6.04
C SER A 287 20.18 3.82 5.28
N LEU A 288 20.56 4.94 5.87
CA LEU A 288 21.56 5.86 5.36
C LEU A 288 22.98 5.35 5.65
N GLY A 289 23.97 5.97 4.99
CA GLY A 289 25.38 5.83 5.34
C GLY A 289 26.10 4.59 4.84
N GLY A 290 25.47 3.74 4.02
CA GLY A 290 26.13 2.55 3.42
C GLY A 290 26.50 1.44 4.41
N ILE A 291 26.49 1.73 5.72
CA ILE A 291 26.74 0.79 6.81
C ILE A 291 25.53 -0.13 6.97
N GLU A 292 25.79 -1.44 7.02
CA GLU A 292 24.78 -2.41 7.43
C GLU A 292 24.67 -2.42 8.95
N TYR A 293 23.45 -2.21 9.44
CA TYR A 293 23.11 -2.35 10.85
C TYR A 293 22.45 -3.72 11.05
N PRO A 294 23.17 -4.73 11.59
CA PRO A 294 22.62 -6.08 11.73
C PRO A 294 21.30 -6.06 12.48
N ASN A 295 20.31 -6.82 11.99
CA ASN A 295 18.97 -6.96 12.57
C ASN A 295 18.10 -5.68 12.60
N LEU A 296 18.62 -4.50 12.23
CA LEU A 296 17.86 -3.26 12.31
C LEU A 296 16.61 -3.29 11.41
N HIS A 297 16.72 -3.84 10.20
CA HIS A 297 15.56 -4.05 9.32
C HIS A 297 14.46 -4.89 9.99
N PHE A 298 14.83 -5.98 10.67
CA PHE A 298 13.84 -6.82 11.34
C PHE A 298 13.23 -6.14 12.57
N GLU A 299 14.03 -5.35 13.28
CA GLU A 299 13.56 -4.59 14.43
C GLU A 299 12.55 -3.52 13.99
N THR A 300 12.84 -2.72 12.97
CA THR A 300 11.97 -1.62 12.53
C THR A 300 10.74 -2.12 11.79
N CYS A 301 10.90 -3.03 10.82
CA CYS A 301 9.82 -3.51 9.96
C CYS A 301 8.88 -4.51 10.65
N TYR A 302 9.35 -5.24 11.67
CA TYR A 302 8.55 -6.28 12.32
C TYR A 302 8.43 -6.07 13.83
N CYS A 303 9.52 -6.14 14.59
CA CYS A 303 9.40 -6.20 16.06
C CYS A 303 8.80 -4.91 16.65
N LYS A 304 9.33 -3.75 16.26
CA LYS A 304 8.85 -2.44 16.72
C LYS A 304 7.48 -2.09 16.14
N SER A 305 7.23 -2.47 14.90
CA SER A 305 5.92 -2.31 14.26
C SER A 305 4.85 -3.14 14.98
N ILE A 306 5.13 -4.41 15.28
CA ILE A 306 4.23 -5.29 16.05
C ILE A 306 4.06 -4.74 17.47
N GLU A 307 5.14 -4.44 18.18
CA GLU A 307 5.09 -3.83 19.51
C GLU A 307 4.24 -2.55 19.57
N TYR A 308 4.18 -1.77 18.49
CA TYR A 308 3.38 -0.56 18.42
C TYR A 308 1.88 -0.82 18.21
N VAL A 309 1.51 -1.92 17.56
CA VAL A 309 0.10 -2.20 17.18
C VAL A 309 -0.60 -3.22 18.08
N ILE A 310 0.13 -3.84 19.01
CA ILE A 310 -0.41 -4.82 19.96
C ILE A 310 -0.76 -4.20 21.31
#